data_AF-A0A974WUU6-F1
#
_entry.id   AF-A0A974WUU6-F1
#
_cell.length_a   1.000
_cell.length_b   1.000
_cell.length_c   1.000
_cell.angle_alpha   90.00
_cell.angle_beta   90.00
_cell.angle_gamma   90.00
#
_symmetry.space_group_name_H-M   'P 1'
#
loop_
_entity.id
_entity.type
_entity.pdbx_description
1 polymer ?
#
loop_
_entity_poly.entity_id
_entity_poly.type
_entity_poly.pdbx_seq_one_letter_code
_entity_poly.pdbx_strand_id
1 'polypeptide(L)'
;MRIEVDSGGYTSAATSLETANGLAADAYETLTGKLGGFGGMGGDDKSSEDFVPHYDSGAAAAVTAIADLVTALGSLAIIAEASGANHADADAGSVHGSRGGPGAPEEVDPVEVAPYSPPTASGANAEDTPQFWDVILDYLEGYTWPGADTGRLGQAASAWDAAASSLDGLRSYCEVATTQLGNQRSPEIPAAKKAVGEVKQAAADIASACRELATACRDYANQVEETKSTVKGLMKDLAIEVGATVVVAGIGSLFTAGAAAGGGAALIAARAANYARRVITALAAIRGVRAVFTIVRTVDKLTDVTRILRKFRSARAMRRRPTGKLPKKGKPNSYGYDKNGDRLPYANSRPDYGKGQVDEVWENAKDENGEVWVLDKDGNLVKIDWRPGDPQKDVWDMGHVRGEEYRKLRDEYLSGKITKEEFLERYQAPRNYEVAHPGRNRSHVDEAP
;
A
#
# COMPACT_ATOMS: atom_id res chain seq x y z
N MET A 1 -26.75 -22.15 -21.44
CA MET A 1 -25.64 -22.15 -20.47
C MET A 1 -26.16 -21.42 -19.24
N ARG A 2 -26.46 -22.15 -18.15
CA ARG A 2 -27.08 -21.60 -16.94
C ARG A 2 -25.93 -21.10 -16.06
N ILE A 3 -25.91 -19.80 -15.77
CA ILE A 3 -24.98 -19.22 -14.80
C ILE A 3 -25.55 -19.57 -13.43
N GLU A 4 -24.90 -20.51 -12.73
CA GLU A 4 -25.13 -20.73 -11.29
C GLU A 4 -24.06 -19.90 -10.58
N VAL A 5 -24.40 -18.67 -10.23
CA VAL A 5 -23.66 -17.87 -9.25
C VAL A 5 -24.43 -18.01 -7.95
N ASP A 6 -23.82 -18.66 -6.97
CA ASP A 6 -24.32 -18.59 -5.60
C ASP A 6 -23.77 -17.31 -5.01
N SER A 7 -24.63 -16.29 -4.89
CA SER A 7 -24.29 -14.99 -4.26
C SER A 7 -23.51 -15.13 -2.94
N GLY A 8 -23.65 -16.24 -2.23
CA GLY A 8 -22.90 -16.55 -1.00
C GLY A 8 -21.38 -16.63 -1.16
N GLY A 9 -20.83 -16.94 -2.34
CA GLY A 9 -19.38 -17.04 -2.52
C GLY A 9 -18.67 -15.69 -2.61
N TYR A 10 -19.31 -14.66 -3.20
CA TYR A 10 -18.77 -13.31 -3.21
C TYR A 10 -18.79 -12.69 -1.81
N THR A 11 -19.91 -12.83 -1.09
CA THR A 11 -20.03 -12.37 0.31
C THR A 11 -19.04 -13.10 1.21
N SER A 12 -18.91 -14.42 1.10
CA SER A 12 -17.91 -15.18 1.88
C SER A 12 -16.47 -14.72 1.60
N ALA A 13 -16.15 -14.38 0.34
CA ALA A 13 -14.86 -13.81 -0.01
C ALA A 13 -14.68 -12.40 0.59
N ALA A 14 -15.71 -11.55 0.53
CA ALA A 14 -15.71 -10.22 1.10
C ALA A 14 -15.48 -10.26 2.62
N THR A 15 -16.23 -11.08 3.37
CA THR A 15 -16.06 -11.27 4.81
C THR A 15 -14.66 -11.74 5.17
N SER A 16 -14.08 -12.65 4.38
CA SER A 16 -12.72 -13.13 4.62
C SER A 16 -11.67 -12.03 4.42
N LEU A 17 -11.83 -11.20 3.39
CA LEU A 17 -10.94 -10.06 3.10
C LEU A 17 -11.12 -8.92 4.11
N GLU A 18 -12.33 -8.68 4.59
CA GLU A 18 -12.65 -7.72 5.66
C GLU A 18 -12.01 -8.17 6.99
N THR A 19 -12.08 -9.46 7.31
CA THR A 19 -11.40 -10.02 8.49
C THR A 19 -9.88 -9.82 8.37
N ALA A 20 -9.30 -10.10 7.20
CA ALA A 20 -7.88 -9.86 6.94
C ALA A 20 -7.51 -8.37 7.04
N ASN A 21 -8.36 -7.47 6.56
CA ASN A 21 -8.19 -6.01 6.71
C ASN A 21 -8.13 -5.61 8.19
N GLY A 22 -9.07 -6.10 9.02
CA GLY A 22 -9.07 -5.84 10.46
C GLY A 22 -7.82 -6.37 11.17
N LEU A 23 -7.39 -7.60 10.85
CA LEU A 23 -6.17 -8.18 11.41
C LEU A 23 -4.90 -7.43 10.97
N ALA A 24 -4.84 -6.97 9.73
CA ALA A 24 -3.73 -6.15 9.25
C ALA A 24 -3.70 -4.78 9.96
N ALA A 25 -4.87 -4.19 10.22
CA ALA A 25 -4.98 -2.93 10.97
C ALA A 25 -4.56 -3.10 12.44
N ASP A 26 -4.97 -4.19 13.09
CA ASP A 26 -4.54 -4.49 14.46
C ASP A 26 -3.02 -4.70 14.55
N ALA A 27 -2.43 -5.41 13.58
CA ALA A 27 -0.98 -5.55 13.47
C ALA A 27 -0.27 -4.19 13.29
N TYR A 28 -0.85 -3.29 12.48
CA TYR A 28 -0.35 -1.94 12.26
C TYR A 28 -0.38 -1.09 13.55
N GLU A 29 -1.53 -1.00 14.20
CA GLU A 29 -1.73 -0.20 15.41
C GLU A 29 -0.86 -0.74 16.57
N THR A 30 -0.79 -2.06 16.73
CA THR A 30 0.08 -2.70 17.73
C THR A 30 1.56 -2.40 17.49
N LEU A 31 2.01 -2.48 16.23
CA LEU A 31 3.39 -2.19 15.88
C LEU A 31 3.71 -0.71 16.10
N THR A 32 2.93 0.21 15.53
CA THR A 32 3.19 1.66 15.59
C THR A 32 3.12 2.18 17.03
N GLY A 33 2.19 1.67 17.85
CA GLY A 33 2.12 1.97 19.28
C GLY A 33 3.40 1.56 20.03
N LYS A 34 4.03 0.44 19.67
CA LYS A 34 5.33 0.03 20.24
C LYS A 34 6.49 0.86 19.70
N LEU A 35 6.53 1.12 18.38
CA LEU A 35 7.60 1.89 17.75
C LEU A 35 7.74 3.30 18.34
N GLY A 36 6.66 3.91 18.82
CA GLY A 36 6.70 5.18 19.53
C GLY A 36 7.61 5.19 20.77
N GLY A 37 7.81 4.03 21.41
CA GLY A 37 8.69 3.87 22.57
C GLY A 37 10.17 3.61 22.24
N PHE A 38 10.52 3.44 20.96
CA PHE A 38 11.87 3.05 20.53
C PHE A 38 12.69 4.19 19.95
N GLY A 39 12.21 5.43 20.04
CA GLY A 39 13.01 6.61 19.68
C GLY A 39 14.33 6.65 20.46
N GLY A 40 15.42 6.99 19.78
CA GLY A 40 16.75 7.11 20.39
C GLY A 40 17.45 5.80 20.77
N MET A 41 16.97 4.64 20.31
CA MET A 41 17.56 3.35 20.68
C MET A 41 18.91 3.04 20.02
N GLY A 42 19.21 3.69 18.90
CA GLY A 42 20.32 3.38 18.00
C GLY A 42 21.65 4.06 18.34
N GLY A 43 21.69 4.97 19.31
CA GLY A 43 22.89 5.75 19.62
C GLY A 43 22.99 7.04 18.81
N ASP A 44 23.95 7.88 19.18
CA ASP A 44 24.34 9.12 18.50
C ASP A 44 25.85 9.22 18.26
N ASP A 45 26.56 8.10 18.43
CA ASP A 45 28.00 7.99 18.26
C ASP A 45 28.39 7.46 16.87
N LYS A 46 29.68 7.50 16.56
CA LYS A 46 30.23 7.08 15.27
C LYS A 46 29.89 5.64 14.86
N SER A 47 29.65 4.75 15.83
CA SER A 47 29.25 3.36 15.56
C SER A 47 27.78 3.22 15.11
N SER A 48 26.98 4.27 15.28
CA SER A 48 25.56 4.32 14.90
C SER A 48 25.32 4.90 13.50
N GLU A 49 26.31 5.59 12.92
CA GLU A 49 26.21 6.31 11.63
C GLU A 49 25.79 5.40 10.47
N ASP A 50 26.19 4.13 10.50
CA ASP A 50 25.78 3.13 9.51
C ASP A 50 24.38 2.59 9.77
N PHE A 51 24.02 2.31 11.02
CA PHE A 51 22.77 1.62 11.36
C PHE A 51 21.55 2.53 11.28
N VAL A 52 21.62 3.70 11.92
CA VAL A 52 20.46 4.57 12.17
C VAL A 52 19.76 5.01 10.88
N PRO A 53 20.45 5.57 9.86
CA PRO A 53 19.78 6.04 8.65
C PRO A 53 19.06 4.93 7.89
N HIS A 54 19.65 3.73 7.89
CA HIS A 54 19.08 2.58 7.20
C HIS A 54 17.89 2.01 7.97
N TYR A 55 18.01 1.85 9.28
CA TYR A 55 16.89 1.43 10.12
C TYR A 55 15.70 2.38 9.98
N ASP A 56 15.92 3.69 10.08
CA ASP A 56 14.87 4.70 9.99
C ASP A 56 14.13 4.64 8.64
N SER A 57 14.87 4.53 7.54
CA SER A 57 14.32 4.37 6.19
C SER A 57 13.53 3.06 6.05
N GLY A 58 14.09 1.95 6.52
CA GLY A 58 13.45 0.63 6.50
C GLY A 58 12.17 0.57 7.32
N ALA A 59 12.18 1.13 8.53
CA ALA A 59 11.02 1.22 9.41
C ALA A 59 9.89 2.04 8.78
N ALA A 60 10.22 3.21 8.22
CA ALA A 60 9.24 4.06 7.54
C ALA A 60 8.62 3.38 6.31
N ALA A 61 9.44 2.70 5.50
CA ALA A 61 8.98 1.94 4.34
C ALA A 61 8.06 0.79 4.73
N ALA A 62 8.43 0.02 5.78
CA ALA A 62 7.64 -1.11 6.25
C ALA A 62 6.29 -0.68 6.82
N VAL A 63 6.26 0.35 7.68
CA VAL A 63 5.01 0.92 8.21
C VAL A 63 4.10 1.39 7.08
N THR A 64 4.66 2.11 6.10
CA THR A 64 3.88 2.57 4.93
C THR A 64 3.30 1.39 4.15
N ALA A 65 4.08 0.33 3.93
CA ALA A 65 3.62 -0.86 3.22
C ALA A 65 2.50 -1.60 3.96
N ILE A 66 2.55 -1.69 5.29
CA ILE A 66 1.47 -2.28 6.10
C ILE A 66 0.19 -1.44 5.98
N ALA A 67 0.28 -0.10 6.04
CA ALA A 67 -0.90 0.76 5.85
C ALA A 67 -1.51 0.64 4.44
N ASP A 68 -0.68 0.56 3.41
CA ASP A 68 -1.12 0.30 2.03
C ASP A 68 -1.76 -1.10 1.90
N LEU A 69 -1.29 -2.10 2.66
CA LEU A 69 -1.86 -3.45 2.71
C LEU A 69 -3.25 -3.45 3.35
N VAL A 70 -3.43 -2.77 4.49
CA VAL A 70 -4.74 -2.56 5.14
C VAL A 70 -5.73 -1.99 4.13
N THR A 71 -5.32 -0.93 3.43
CA THR A 71 -6.15 -0.26 2.42
C THR A 71 -6.51 -1.20 1.26
N ALA A 72 -5.55 -2.01 0.79
CA ALA A 72 -5.77 -2.94 -0.32
C ALA A 72 -6.75 -4.06 0.04
N LEU A 73 -6.60 -4.66 1.22
CA LEU A 73 -7.52 -5.70 1.72
C LEU A 73 -8.95 -5.16 1.85
N GLY A 74 -9.12 -3.99 2.46
CA GLY A 74 -10.44 -3.34 2.59
C GLY A 74 -11.05 -2.98 1.25
N SER A 75 -10.23 -2.52 0.30
CA SER A 75 -10.69 -2.23 -1.06
C SER A 75 -11.16 -3.49 -1.79
N LEU A 76 -10.44 -4.60 -1.66
CA LEU A 76 -10.85 -5.87 -2.26
C LEU A 76 -12.12 -6.45 -1.60
N ALA A 77 -12.30 -6.30 -0.29
CA ALA A 77 -13.52 -6.67 0.41
C ALA A 77 -14.75 -5.92 -0.16
N ILE A 78 -14.63 -4.59 -0.30
CA ILE A 78 -15.67 -3.74 -0.91
C ILE A 78 -15.99 -4.19 -2.34
N ILE A 79 -14.97 -4.48 -3.16
CA ILE A 79 -15.16 -4.89 -4.56
C ILE A 79 -15.85 -6.26 -4.63
N ALA A 80 -15.43 -7.23 -3.82
CA ALA A 80 -16.02 -8.56 -3.80
C ALA A 80 -17.50 -8.50 -3.43
N GLU A 81 -17.87 -7.72 -2.40
CA GLU A 81 -19.27 -7.52 -2.01
C GLU A 81 -20.08 -6.83 -3.11
N ALA A 82 -19.53 -5.79 -3.73
CA ALA A 82 -20.19 -5.09 -4.84
C ALA A 82 -20.42 -6.01 -6.04
N SER A 83 -19.44 -6.86 -6.37
CA SER A 83 -19.61 -7.89 -7.41
C SER A 83 -20.72 -8.87 -7.06
N GLY A 84 -20.77 -9.35 -5.81
CA GLY A 84 -21.84 -10.23 -5.33
C GLY A 84 -23.24 -9.61 -5.46
N ALA A 85 -23.40 -8.36 -5.00
CA ALA A 85 -24.65 -7.63 -5.09
C ALA A 85 -25.11 -7.44 -6.54
N ASN A 86 -24.19 -7.08 -7.45
CA ASN A 86 -24.52 -6.89 -8.86
C ASN A 86 -25.00 -8.20 -9.53
N HIS A 87 -24.40 -9.34 -9.18
CA HIS A 87 -24.85 -10.65 -9.68
C HIS A 87 -26.22 -11.04 -9.11
N ALA A 88 -26.44 -10.83 -7.81
CA ALA A 88 -27.72 -11.11 -7.17
C ALA A 88 -28.87 -10.26 -7.76
N ASP A 89 -28.61 -8.98 -8.04
CA ASP A 89 -29.56 -8.08 -8.71
C ASP A 89 -29.88 -8.54 -10.14
N ALA A 90 -28.86 -8.96 -10.90
CA ALA A 90 -29.02 -9.46 -12.27
C ALA A 90 -29.84 -10.75 -12.32
N ASP A 91 -29.61 -11.67 -11.37
CA ASP A 91 -30.36 -12.92 -11.25
C ASP A 91 -31.82 -12.65 -10.85
N ALA A 92 -32.06 -11.76 -9.88
CA ALA A 92 -33.41 -11.37 -9.47
C ALA A 92 -34.20 -10.68 -10.60
N GLY A 93 -33.55 -9.82 -11.38
CA GLY A 93 -34.14 -9.15 -12.54
C GLY A 93 -34.44 -10.09 -13.73
N SER A 94 -33.79 -11.25 -13.78
CA SER A 94 -33.99 -12.26 -14.82
C SER A 94 -35.20 -13.16 -14.58
N VAL A 95 -35.80 -13.14 -13.38
CA VAL A 95 -37.00 -13.91 -13.02
C VAL A 95 -38.27 -13.10 -13.31
N HIS A 96 -39.04 -13.49 -14.33
CA HIS A 96 -40.32 -12.86 -14.65
C HIS A 96 -41.34 -13.08 -13.52
N GLY A 97 -41.80 -11.99 -12.88
CA GLY A 97 -42.88 -12.01 -11.87
C GLY A 97 -42.45 -11.91 -10.40
N SER A 98 -41.15 -11.83 -10.11
CA SER A 98 -40.69 -11.63 -8.72
C SER A 98 -40.91 -10.18 -8.25
N ARG A 99 -41.59 -9.98 -7.11
CA ARG A 99 -41.84 -8.67 -6.48
C ARG A 99 -40.84 -8.33 -5.36
N GLY A 100 -39.83 -9.17 -5.13
CA GLY A 100 -38.76 -8.92 -4.17
C GLY A 100 -37.45 -8.73 -4.89
N GLY A 101 -36.93 -7.50 -4.92
CA GLY A 101 -35.51 -7.29 -5.19
C GLY A 101 -34.68 -7.80 -4.00
N PRO A 102 -33.39 -8.11 -4.19
CA PRO A 102 -32.51 -8.48 -3.09
C PRO A 102 -32.57 -7.41 -1.99
N GLY A 103 -32.42 -7.83 -0.72
CA GLY A 103 -32.21 -6.90 0.37
C GLY A 103 -31.00 -6.01 0.10
N ALA A 104 -30.98 -4.78 0.63
CA ALA A 104 -29.82 -3.91 0.48
C ALA A 104 -28.54 -4.67 0.92
N PRO A 105 -27.46 -4.65 0.11
CA PRO A 105 -26.24 -5.38 0.46
C PRO A 105 -25.73 -4.93 1.83
N GLU A 106 -25.16 -5.89 2.57
CA GLU A 106 -24.56 -5.61 3.86
C GLU A 106 -23.40 -4.63 3.65
N GLU A 107 -23.38 -3.53 4.41
CA GLU A 107 -22.42 -2.45 4.17
C GLU A 107 -21.06 -2.86 4.75
N VAL A 108 -20.13 -3.32 3.90
CA VAL A 108 -18.73 -3.55 4.27
C VAL A 108 -18.10 -2.21 4.66
N ASP A 109 -17.63 -2.08 5.90
CA ASP A 109 -16.97 -0.89 6.42
C ASP A 109 -15.55 -1.23 6.85
N PRO A 110 -14.59 -1.26 5.89
CA PRO A 110 -13.25 -1.72 6.18
C PRO A 110 -12.53 -0.74 7.11
N VAL A 111 -11.72 -1.30 8.00
CA VAL A 111 -10.87 -0.55 8.91
C VAL A 111 -9.85 0.26 8.12
N GLU A 112 -9.66 1.51 8.55
CA GLU A 112 -8.64 2.42 8.07
C GLU A 112 -7.64 2.73 9.18
N VAL A 113 -6.39 2.96 8.79
CA VAL A 113 -5.32 3.35 9.69
C VAL A 113 -4.77 4.72 9.30
N ALA A 114 -4.41 5.52 10.30
CA ALA A 114 -3.81 6.82 10.06
C ALA A 114 -2.34 6.67 9.62
N PRO A 115 -1.82 7.55 8.74
CA PRO A 115 -0.39 7.56 8.43
C PRO A 115 0.44 7.76 9.71
N TYR A 116 1.52 6.99 9.83
CA TYR A 116 2.44 7.04 10.95
C TYR A 116 3.88 7.20 10.47
N SER A 117 4.67 8.01 11.18
CA SER A 117 6.10 8.16 10.96
C SER A 117 6.84 7.68 12.21
N PRO A 118 7.60 6.57 12.14
CA PRO A 118 8.39 6.10 13.26
C PRO A 118 9.36 7.19 13.77
N PRO A 119 9.58 7.30 15.10
CA PRO A 119 10.63 8.17 15.62
C PRO A 119 12.00 7.67 15.13
N THR A 120 12.94 8.60 14.97
CA THR A 120 14.33 8.23 14.63
C THR A 120 14.95 7.35 15.71
N ALA A 121 15.74 6.38 15.29
CA ALA A 121 16.58 5.61 16.19
C ALA A 121 17.74 6.44 16.77
N SER A 122 18.07 7.61 16.21
CA SER A 122 19.16 8.46 16.72
C SER A 122 18.87 8.98 18.12
N GLY A 123 19.81 8.79 19.05
CA GLY A 123 19.74 9.37 20.38
C GLY A 123 20.75 8.78 21.36
N ALA A 124 21.19 9.59 22.32
CA ALA A 124 22.06 9.17 23.41
C ALA A 124 21.27 8.58 24.58
N ASN A 125 21.79 7.48 25.16
CA ASN A 125 21.38 7.00 26.47
C ASN A 125 22.44 7.36 27.54
N ALA A 126 22.00 7.52 28.79
CA ALA A 126 22.82 7.97 29.91
C ALA A 126 23.96 6.98 30.24
N GLU A 127 25.17 7.54 30.34
CA GLU A 127 26.47 6.85 30.21
C GLU A 127 26.75 5.76 31.27
N ASP A 128 27.00 4.54 30.79
CA ASP A 128 27.60 3.44 31.55
C ASP A 128 29.12 3.30 31.28
N THR A 129 29.79 4.45 31.07
CA THR A 129 31.21 4.48 30.68
C THR A 129 32.08 3.68 31.66
N PRO A 130 33.05 2.90 31.15
CA PRO A 130 33.94 2.12 32.02
C PRO A 130 34.80 3.03 32.90
N GLN A 131 35.26 2.50 34.04
CA GLN A 131 36.28 3.17 34.84
C GLN A 131 37.55 3.39 34.00
N PHE A 132 38.30 4.46 34.26
CA PHE A 132 39.50 4.87 33.51
C PHE A 132 39.26 5.29 32.06
N TRP A 133 37.99 5.46 31.65
CA TRP A 133 37.66 6.00 30.32
C TRP A 133 38.25 7.39 30.11
N ASP A 134 38.22 8.23 31.15
CA ASP A 134 38.79 9.58 31.21
C ASP A 134 40.28 9.63 30.85
N VAL A 135 41.03 8.56 31.18
CA VAL A 135 42.48 8.46 30.93
C VAL A 135 42.81 8.33 29.44
N ILE A 136 41.88 7.81 28.64
CA ILE A 136 42.12 7.58 27.20
C ILE A 136 41.40 8.58 26.30
N LEU A 137 40.56 9.48 26.83
CA LEU A 137 39.72 10.40 26.04
C LEU A 137 40.51 11.18 24.97
N ASP A 138 41.67 11.74 25.35
CA ASP A 138 42.51 12.53 24.45
C ASP A 138 43.08 11.74 23.26
N TYR A 139 43.05 10.41 23.33
CA TYR A 139 43.59 9.50 22.32
C TYR A 139 42.52 8.83 21.46
N LEU A 140 41.22 9.07 21.71
CA LEU A 140 40.13 8.33 21.07
C LEU A 140 39.75 8.82 19.66
N GLU A 141 40.42 9.84 19.11
CA GLU A 141 40.25 10.29 17.72
C GLU A 141 38.78 10.55 17.31
N GLY A 142 37.97 11.06 18.24
CA GLY A 142 36.55 11.35 18.02
C GLY A 142 35.60 10.16 18.19
N TYR A 143 36.10 8.98 18.56
CA TYR A 143 35.25 7.90 19.04
C TYR A 143 34.75 8.19 20.46
N THR A 144 33.45 8.02 20.66
CA THR A 144 32.80 8.11 21.97
C THR A 144 32.35 6.73 22.44
N TRP A 145 31.93 6.66 23.70
CA TRP A 145 31.34 5.44 24.25
C TRP A 145 30.02 5.13 23.52
N PRO A 146 29.75 3.88 23.09
CA PRO A 146 28.55 3.57 22.32
C PRO A 146 27.26 3.91 23.08
N GLY A 147 26.41 4.75 22.48
CA GLY A 147 25.20 5.29 23.08
C GLY A 147 23.95 4.42 22.93
N ALA A 148 24.01 3.38 22.10
CA ALA A 148 22.86 2.54 21.79
C ALA A 148 22.28 1.80 23.01
N ASP A 149 20.95 1.73 23.07
CA ASP A 149 20.19 1.00 24.09
C ASP A 149 19.88 -0.41 23.56
N THR A 150 20.76 -1.37 23.89
CA THR A 150 20.67 -2.77 23.45
C THR A 150 19.39 -3.47 23.92
N GLY A 151 18.86 -3.05 25.07
CA GLY A 151 17.58 -3.53 25.60
C GLY A 151 16.39 -3.07 24.76
N ARG A 152 16.34 -1.78 24.40
CA ARG A 152 15.30 -1.24 23.50
C ARG A 152 15.41 -1.81 22.10
N LEU A 153 16.62 -1.99 21.56
CA LEU A 153 16.85 -2.66 20.27
C LEU A 153 16.28 -4.10 20.29
N GLY A 154 16.48 -4.85 21.38
CA GLY A 154 15.88 -6.18 21.54
C GLY A 154 14.35 -6.17 21.61
N GLN A 155 13.76 -5.15 22.25
CA GLN A 155 12.31 -4.96 22.28
C GLN A 155 11.75 -4.58 20.91
N ALA A 156 12.45 -3.70 20.18
CA ALA A 156 12.11 -3.35 18.80
C ALA A 156 12.14 -4.56 17.88
N ALA A 157 13.15 -5.42 17.99
CA ALA A 157 13.22 -6.66 17.23
C ALA A 157 12.00 -7.56 17.50
N SER A 158 11.62 -7.70 18.77
CA SER A 158 10.47 -8.50 19.17
C SER A 158 9.14 -7.92 18.64
N ALA A 159 9.03 -6.59 18.56
CA ALA A 159 7.86 -5.92 17.96
C ALA A 159 7.74 -6.21 16.45
N TRP A 160 8.86 -6.15 15.73
CA TRP A 160 8.92 -6.47 14.30
C TRP A 160 8.61 -7.95 14.02
N ASP A 161 9.18 -8.89 14.79
CA ASP A 161 8.90 -10.33 14.63
C ASP A 161 7.43 -10.67 14.94
N ALA A 162 6.81 -9.99 15.92
CA ALA A 162 5.39 -10.14 16.21
C ALA A 162 4.51 -9.63 15.05
N ALA A 163 4.84 -8.46 14.49
CA ALA A 163 4.14 -7.93 13.32
C ALA A 163 4.25 -8.88 12.12
N ALA A 164 5.44 -9.42 11.86
CA ALA A 164 5.65 -10.41 10.80
C ALA A 164 4.72 -11.63 10.97
N SER A 165 4.64 -12.16 12.20
CA SER A 165 3.81 -13.32 12.51
C SER A 165 2.32 -13.04 12.29
N SER A 166 1.83 -11.86 12.65
CA SER A 166 0.44 -11.46 12.38
C SER A 166 0.16 -11.34 10.88
N LEU A 167 1.10 -10.77 10.11
CA LEU A 167 0.97 -10.61 8.66
C LEU A 167 0.97 -11.96 7.92
N ASP A 168 1.76 -12.93 8.37
CA ASP A 168 1.74 -14.29 7.81
C ASP A 168 0.39 -14.98 8.00
N GLY A 169 -0.32 -14.67 9.09
CA GLY A 169 -1.67 -15.14 9.37
C GLY A 169 -2.69 -14.75 8.30
N LEU A 170 -2.48 -13.63 7.58
CA LEU A 170 -3.39 -13.14 6.54
C LEU A 170 -3.49 -14.09 5.33
N ARG A 171 -2.49 -14.96 5.16
CA ARG A 171 -2.43 -15.92 4.06
C ARG A 171 -3.68 -16.81 3.98
N SER A 172 -4.14 -17.32 5.12
CA SER A 172 -5.27 -18.25 5.18
C SER A 172 -6.56 -17.58 4.69
N TYR A 173 -6.81 -16.34 5.10
CA TYR A 173 -7.96 -15.54 4.67
C TYR A 173 -7.92 -15.24 3.17
N CYS A 174 -6.75 -14.88 2.63
CA CYS A 174 -6.59 -14.68 1.18
C CYS A 174 -6.84 -15.98 0.39
N GLU A 175 -6.45 -17.15 0.93
CA GLU A 175 -6.69 -18.45 0.31
C GLU A 175 -8.17 -18.86 0.36
N VAL A 176 -8.86 -18.56 1.47
CA VAL A 176 -10.32 -18.72 1.58
C VAL A 176 -11.02 -17.84 0.55
N ALA A 177 -10.71 -16.54 0.49
CA ALA A 177 -11.30 -15.62 -0.49
C ALA A 177 -11.06 -16.08 -1.93
N THR A 178 -9.83 -16.51 -2.26
CA THR A 178 -9.48 -17.05 -3.59
C THR A 178 -10.31 -18.28 -3.94
N THR A 179 -10.55 -19.16 -2.97
CA THR A 179 -11.36 -20.37 -3.13
C THR A 179 -12.82 -20.02 -3.38
N GLN A 180 -13.39 -19.13 -2.56
CA GLN A 180 -14.79 -18.72 -2.68
C GLN A 180 -15.10 -18.01 -3.99
N LEU A 181 -14.21 -17.12 -4.43
CA LEU A 181 -14.28 -16.51 -5.77
C LEU A 181 -14.13 -17.57 -6.88
N GLY A 182 -13.23 -18.53 -6.70
CA GLY A 182 -12.99 -19.61 -7.66
C GLY A 182 -14.18 -20.56 -7.87
N ASN A 183 -15.12 -20.59 -6.93
CA ASN A 183 -16.36 -21.38 -7.04
C ASN A 183 -17.42 -20.69 -7.92
N GLN A 184 -17.23 -19.41 -8.26
CA GLN A 184 -18.17 -18.64 -9.07
C GLN A 184 -17.88 -18.76 -10.57
N ARG A 185 -18.92 -18.58 -11.40
CA ARG A 185 -18.82 -18.62 -12.86
C ARG A 185 -19.06 -17.24 -13.47
N SER A 186 -18.00 -16.43 -13.55
CA SER A 186 -18.07 -15.11 -14.16
C SER A 186 -16.74 -14.67 -14.82
N PRO A 187 -16.75 -13.84 -15.88
CA PRO A 187 -15.54 -13.41 -16.60
C PRO A 187 -14.49 -12.69 -15.74
N GLU A 188 -14.88 -12.07 -14.63
CA GLU A 188 -13.99 -11.31 -13.72
C GLU A 188 -13.25 -12.17 -12.69
N ILE A 189 -13.65 -13.43 -12.49
CA ILE A 189 -13.05 -14.32 -11.47
C ILE A 189 -11.54 -14.49 -11.62
N PRO A 190 -10.97 -14.69 -12.82
CA PRO A 190 -9.52 -14.76 -12.98
C PRO A 190 -8.80 -13.49 -12.51
N ALA A 191 -9.36 -12.31 -12.79
CA ALA A 191 -8.81 -11.03 -12.37
C ALA A 191 -8.92 -10.84 -10.86
N ALA A 192 -10.06 -11.21 -10.26
CA ALA A 192 -10.28 -11.15 -8.82
C ALA A 192 -9.29 -12.06 -8.05
N LYS A 193 -9.12 -13.31 -8.49
CA LYS A 193 -8.14 -14.25 -7.89
C LYS A 193 -6.71 -13.73 -8.02
N LYS A 194 -6.35 -13.14 -9.16
CA LYS A 194 -5.03 -12.53 -9.35
C LYS A 194 -4.80 -11.38 -8.37
N ALA A 195 -5.79 -10.51 -8.19
CA ALA A 195 -5.71 -9.40 -7.25
C ALA A 195 -5.54 -9.86 -5.80
N VAL A 196 -6.33 -10.85 -5.35
CA VAL A 196 -6.18 -11.44 -4.01
C VAL A 196 -4.80 -12.11 -3.86
N GLY A 197 -4.32 -12.80 -4.90
CA GLY A 197 -2.99 -13.41 -4.92
C GLY A 197 -1.85 -12.40 -4.79
N GLU A 198 -1.95 -11.24 -5.45
CA GLU A 198 -0.97 -10.16 -5.35
C GLU A 198 -0.94 -9.56 -3.93
N VAL A 199 -2.11 -9.36 -3.31
CA VAL A 199 -2.19 -8.89 -1.91
C VAL A 199 -1.65 -9.93 -0.93
N LYS A 200 -1.91 -11.22 -1.17
CA LYS A 200 -1.34 -12.33 -0.38
C LYS A 200 0.19 -12.34 -0.44
N GLN A 201 0.76 -12.17 -1.63
CA GLN A 201 2.21 -12.14 -1.80
C GLN A 201 2.82 -10.89 -1.15
N ALA A 202 2.17 -9.73 -1.32
CA ALA A 202 2.58 -8.49 -0.66
C ALA A 202 2.64 -8.64 0.87
N ALA A 203 1.64 -9.28 1.49
CA ALA A 203 1.66 -9.54 2.94
C ALA A 203 2.87 -10.38 3.37
N ALA A 204 3.21 -11.43 2.63
CA ALA A 204 4.39 -12.27 2.89
C ALA A 204 5.71 -11.51 2.71
N ASP A 205 5.81 -10.67 1.68
CA ASP A 205 7.00 -9.85 1.42
C ASP A 205 7.21 -8.80 2.53
N ILE A 206 6.12 -8.18 3.01
CA ILE A 206 6.15 -7.25 4.14
C ILE A 206 6.50 -7.97 5.45
N ALA A 207 5.98 -9.17 5.69
CA ALA A 207 6.35 -9.99 6.84
C ALA A 207 7.86 -10.33 6.83
N SER A 208 8.40 -10.69 5.66
CA SER A 208 9.85 -10.90 5.50
C SER A 208 10.66 -9.64 5.80
N ALA A 209 10.20 -8.47 5.34
CA ALA A 209 10.85 -7.19 5.62
C ALA A 209 10.89 -6.87 7.13
N CYS A 210 9.80 -7.15 7.83
CA CYS A 210 9.74 -7.00 9.29
C CYS A 210 10.78 -7.89 10.00
N ARG A 211 10.93 -9.16 9.58
CA ARG A 211 11.96 -10.06 10.15
C ARG A 211 13.39 -9.61 9.86
N GLU A 212 13.61 -9.00 8.69
CA GLU A 212 14.91 -8.41 8.33
C GLU A 212 15.24 -7.20 9.24
N LEU A 213 14.27 -6.33 9.52
CA LEU A 213 14.42 -5.25 10.50
C LEU A 213 14.65 -5.79 11.92
N ALA A 214 13.94 -6.84 12.32
CA ALA A 214 14.14 -7.48 13.62
C ALA A 214 15.56 -8.04 13.77
N THR A 215 16.06 -8.69 12.72
CA THR A 215 17.42 -9.25 12.68
C THR A 215 18.45 -8.14 12.73
N ALA A 216 18.27 -7.05 11.98
CA ALA A 216 19.16 -5.90 12.04
C ALA A 216 19.25 -5.28 13.45
N CYS A 217 18.12 -5.13 14.15
CA CYS A 217 18.12 -4.67 15.54
C CYS A 217 18.89 -5.62 16.47
N ARG A 218 18.68 -6.94 16.36
CA ARG A 218 19.36 -7.95 17.19
C ARG A 218 20.87 -7.96 16.92
N ASP A 219 21.26 -7.95 15.65
CA ASP A 219 22.66 -7.98 15.24
C ASP A 219 23.39 -6.73 15.73
N TYR A 220 22.77 -5.55 15.58
CA TYR A 220 23.33 -4.30 16.07
C TYR A 220 23.46 -4.29 17.60
N ALA A 221 22.41 -4.72 18.32
CA ALA A 221 22.43 -4.82 19.78
C ALA A 221 23.56 -5.75 20.27
N ASN A 222 23.69 -6.93 19.66
CA ASN A 222 24.74 -7.90 20.01
C ASN A 222 26.14 -7.33 19.76
N GLN A 223 26.32 -6.65 18.64
CA GLN A 223 27.61 -6.05 18.27
C GLN A 223 28.02 -4.92 19.22
N VAL A 224 27.07 -4.07 19.61
CA VAL A 224 27.29 -3.02 20.62
C VAL A 224 27.64 -3.65 21.97
N GLU A 225 26.90 -4.65 22.42
CA GLU A 225 27.12 -5.31 23.72
C GLU A 225 28.49 -6.01 23.78
N GLU A 226 28.85 -6.76 22.74
CA GLU A 226 30.16 -7.42 22.61
C GLU A 226 31.31 -6.40 22.63
N THR A 227 31.13 -5.27 21.94
CA THR A 227 32.12 -4.19 21.90
C THR A 227 32.23 -3.51 23.25
N LYS A 228 31.11 -3.16 23.91
CA LYS A 228 31.10 -2.60 25.26
C LYS A 228 31.80 -3.54 26.25
N SER A 229 31.56 -4.84 26.16
CA SER A 229 32.22 -5.86 26.98
C SER A 229 33.73 -5.91 26.75
N THR A 230 34.15 -5.93 25.48
CA THR A 230 35.56 -5.91 25.08
C THR A 230 36.27 -4.67 25.62
N VAL A 231 35.69 -3.49 25.42
CA VAL A 231 36.26 -2.22 25.91
C VAL A 231 36.30 -2.18 27.42
N LYS A 232 35.24 -2.63 28.13
CA LYS A 232 35.26 -2.77 29.60
C LYS A 232 36.39 -3.68 30.07
N GLY A 233 36.69 -4.77 29.35
CA GLY A 233 37.84 -5.64 29.61
C GLY A 233 39.18 -4.92 29.44
N LEU A 234 39.36 -4.23 28.31
CA LEU A 234 40.56 -3.42 28.04
C LEU A 234 40.80 -2.36 29.11
N MET A 235 39.73 -1.71 29.59
CA MET A 235 39.84 -0.68 30.64
C MET A 235 40.19 -1.28 32.01
N LYS A 236 39.71 -2.49 32.32
CA LYS A 236 40.14 -3.22 33.53
C LYS A 236 41.62 -3.58 33.47
N ASP A 237 42.11 -4.01 32.31
CA ASP A 237 43.53 -4.33 32.11
C ASP A 237 44.40 -3.08 32.29
N LEU A 238 43.99 -1.94 31.70
CA LEU A 238 44.65 -0.65 31.91
C LEU A 238 44.69 -0.26 33.40
N ALA A 239 43.57 -0.42 34.11
CA ALA A 239 43.50 -0.13 35.55
C ALA A 239 44.49 -0.97 36.37
N ILE A 240 44.59 -2.27 36.07
CA ILE A 240 45.55 -3.19 36.72
C ILE A 240 46.98 -2.78 36.39
N GLU A 241 47.28 -2.48 35.13
CA GLU A 241 48.64 -2.18 34.68
C GLU A 241 49.14 -0.84 35.23
N VAL A 242 48.29 0.18 35.29
CA VAL A 242 48.59 1.45 35.95
C VAL A 242 48.73 1.26 37.45
N GLY A 243 47.82 0.51 38.09
CA GLY A 243 47.84 0.24 39.53
C GLY A 243 49.07 -0.56 40.01
N ALA A 244 49.56 -1.52 39.22
CA ALA A 244 50.71 -2.35 39.55
C ALA A 244 52.06 -1.61 39.50
N THR A 245 52.10 -0.41 38.90
CA THR A 245 53.35 0.34 38.71
C THR A 245 53.74 1.19 39.92
N VAL A 246 52.86 1.25 40.93
CA VAL A 246 53.15 1.88 42.23
C VAL A 246 53.49 0.78 43.25
N VAL A 247 54.73 0.29 43.20
CA VAL A 247 55.36 -0.40 44.33
C VAL A 247 56.46 0.49 44.89
N VAL A 248 56.07 1.57 45.58
CA VAL A 248 56.75 2.11 46.76
C VAL A 248 55.67 2.72 47.68
N ALA A 249 55.49 2.10 48.86
CA ALA A 249 54.74 2.55 50.04
C ALA A 249 53.19 2.66 49.99
N GLY A 250 52.53 1.56 50.39
CA GLY A 250 51.48 1.52 51.43
C GLY A 250 50.19 2.36 51.29
N ILE A 251 49.08 1.63 51.09
CA ILE A 251 47.66 1.96 51.40
C ILE A 251 47.03 3.14 50.63
N GLY A 252 46.25 2.76 49.61
CA GLY A 252 44.93 3.35 49.31
C GLY A 252 44.88 4.83 48.91
N SER A 253 45.24 5.15 47.66
CA SER A 253 44.74 6.34 46.93
C SER A 253 45.27 6.37 45.50
N LEU A 254 44.38 6.57 44.53
CA LEU A 254 44.72 6.90 43.15
C LEU A 254 45.19 8.37 43.13
N PHE A 255 46.50 8.60 43.12
CA PHE A 255 47.05 9.94 43.00
C PHE A 255 47.36 10.28 41.55
N THR A 256 46.74 11.35 41.07
CA THR A 256 47.17 12.16 39.93
C THR A 256 48.59 12.65 40.16
N ALA A 257 49.57 12.06 39.47
CA ALA A 257 50.95 12.53 39.47
C ALA A 257 51.08 13.76 38.56
N GLY A 258 50.76 14.94 39.11
CA GLY A 258 51.27 16.21 38.60
C GLY A 258 52.58 16.56 39.30
N ALA A 259 53.70 16.54 38.58
CA ALA A 259 54.88 17.42 38.72
C ALA A 259 56.15 16.80 38.10
N ALA A 260 56.74 17.53 37.15
CA ALA A 260 58.14 17.61 36.74
C ALA A 260 59.07 16.37 36.82
N ALA A 261 59.50 15.94 35.63
CA ALA A 261 60.77 15.25 35.30
C ALA A 261 61.08 13.90 35.98
N GLY A 262 60.78 12.80 35.27
CA GLY A 262 61.44 11.50 35.48
C GLY A 262 60.58 10.28 35.16
N GLY A 263 60.70 9.72 33.94
CA GLY A 263 60.35 8.32 33.56
C GLY A 263 58.89 7.83 33.64
N GLY A 264 58.18 8.07 34.75
CA GLY A 264 56.90 7.42 35.08
C GLY A 264 55.68 7.94 34.32
N ALA A 265 55.56 9.26 34.13
CA ALA A 265 54.42 9.86 33.42
C ALA A 265 54.40 9.50 31.92
N ALA A 266 55.57 9.40 31.30
CA ALA A 266 55.70 8.97 29.91
C ALA A 266 55.28 7.51 29.72
N LEU A 267 55.55 6.64 30.71
CA LEU A 267 55.13 5.24 30.69
C LEU A 267 53.60 5.10 30.80
N ILE A 268 52.95 5.92 31.64
CA ILE A 268 51.49 5.95 31.78
C ILE A 268 50.84 6.43 30.47
N ALA A 269 51.33 7.53 29.87
CA ALA A 269 50.83 8.05 28.61
C ALA A 269 51.00 7.04 27.44
N ALA A 270 52.14 6.35 27.37
CA ALA A 270 52.38 5.32 26.35
C ALA A 270 51.41 4.14 26.48
N ARG A 271 51.08 3.72 27.72
CA ARG A 271 50.08 2.69 27.99
C ARG A 271 48.69 3.15 27.61
N ALA A 272 48.26 4.34 28.06
CA ALA A 272 46.98 4.93 27.69
C ALA A 272 46.81 5.00 26.17
N ALA A 273 47.83 5.46 25.43
CA ALA A 273 47.82 5.48 23.97
C ALA A 273 47.72 4.08 23.32
N ASN A 274 48.36 3.05 23.89
CA ASN A 274 48.25 1.67 23.40
C ASN A 274 46.82 1.13 23.61
N TYR A 275 46.27 1.25 24.81
CA TYR A 275 44.90 0.82 25.09
C TYR A 275 43.88 1.61 24.27
N ALA A 276 44.07 2.92 24.09
CA ALA A 276 43.22 3.73 23.22
C ALA A 276 43.18 3.19 21.78
N ARG A 277 44.32 2.80 21.19
CA ARG A 277 44.34 2.17 19.85
C ARG A 277 43.54 0.86 19.80
N ARG A 278 43.65 0.03 20.85
CA ARG A 278 42.88 -1.23 20.94
C ARG A 278 41.38 -0.93 21.09
N VAL A 279 41.02 0.10 21.85
CA VAL A 279 39.64 0.58 21.99
C VAL A 279 39.10 1.11 20.67
N ILE A 280 39.82 1.99 19.98
CA ILE A 280 39.45 2.48 18.64
C ILE A 280 39.25 1.30 17.68
N THR A 281 40.13 0.30 17.71
CA THR A 281 40.01 -0.90 16.87
C THR A 281 38.73 -1.69 17.19
N ALA A 282 38.37 -1.83 18.46
CA ALA A 282 37.14 -2.49 18.87
C ALA A 282 35.89 -1.69 18.46
N LEU A 283 35.89 -0.38 18.68
CA LEU A 283 34.77 0.51 18.30
C LEU A 283 34.58 0.58 16.78
N ALA A 284 35.68 0.66 16.02
CA ALA A 284 35.65 0.61 14.55
C ALA A 284 35.21 -0.76 13.99
N ALA A 285 35.21 -1.81 14.83
CA ALA A 285 34.73 -3.13 14.44
C ALA A 285 33.20 -3.26 14.55
N ILE A 286 32.50 -2.27 15.14
CA ILE A 286 31.04 -2.13 15.03
C ILE A 286 30.73 -1.78 13.57
N ARG A 287 30.64 -2.83 12.74
CA ARG A 287 30.28 -2.75 11.33
C ARG A 287 28.82 -3.13 11.16
N GLY A 288 27.99 -2.13 10.87
CA GLY A 288 26.60 -2.34 10.44
C GLY A 288 26.46 -2.90 9.02
N VAL A 289 27.55 -3.05 8.26
CA VAL A 289 27.56 -3.31 6.80
C VAL A 289 26.62 -4.44 6.33
N ARG A 290 26.53 -5.56 7.05
CA ARG A 290 25.63 -6.68 6.68
C ARG A 290 24.15 -6.37 6.93
N ALA A 291 23.83 -5.76 8.07
CA ALA A 291 22.48 -5.31 8.39
C ALA A 291 22.03 -4.20 7.43
N VAL A 292 22.93 -3.26 7.12
CA VAL A 292 22.73 -2.17 6.17
C VAL A 292 22.35 -2.67 4.77
N PHE A 293 23.15 -3.57 4.18
CA PHE A 293 22.87 -4.09 2.84
C PHE A 293 21.52 -4.82 2.77
N THR A 294 21.18 -5.56 3.84
CA THR A 294 19.90 -6.25 3.94
C THR A 294 18.75 -5.24 3.92
N ILE A 295 18.80 -4.22 4.77
CA ILE A 295 17.74 -3.20 4.87
C ILE A 295 17.56 -2.41 3.56
N VAL A 296 18.64 -2.04 2.86
CA VAL A 296 18.54 -1.34 1.57
C VAL A 296 17.74 -2.18 0.57
N ARG A 297 18.08 -3.47 0.43
CA ARG A 297 17.35 -4.38 -0.45
C ARG A 297 15.88 -4.54 -0.01
N THR A 298 15.62 -4.53 1.29
CA THR A 298 14.27 -4.56 1.85
C THR A 298 13.45 -3.35 1.40
N VAL A 299 14.03 -2.14 1.48
CA VAL A 299 13.37 -0.89 1.08
C VAL A 299 13.02 -0.90 -0.42
N ASP A 300 13.91 -1.38 -1.28
CA ASP A 300 13.64 -1.51 -2.72
C ASP A 300 12.42 -2.42 -2.98
N LYS A 301 12.39 -3.59 -2.33
CA LYS A 301 11.25 -4.51 -2.43
C LYS A 301 9.95 -3.89 -1.93
N LEU A 302 9.99 -3.18 -0.80
CA LEU A 302 8.80 -2.52 -0.24
C LEU A 302 8.29 -1.39 -1.14
N THR A 303 9.18 -0.75 -1.89
CA THR A 303 8.79 0.25 -2.91
C THR A 303 7.99 -0.41 -4.04
N ASP A 304 8.39 -1.60 -4.48
CA ASP A 304 7.64 -2.36 -5.48
C ASP A 304 6.29 -2.87 -4.94
N VAL A 305 6.28 -3.38 -3.71
CA VAL A 305 5.07 -3.84 -3.02
C VAL A 305 4.06 -2.70 -2.85
N THR A 306 4.49 -1.53 -2.34
CA THR A 306 3.61 -0.36 -2.20
C THR A 306 3.05 0.12 -3.54
N ARG A 307 3.85 0.07 -4.61
CA ARG A 307 3.36 0.37 -5.97
C ARG A 307 2.23 -0.58 -6.40
N ILE A 308 2.38 -1.88 -6.13
CA ILE A 308 1.35 -2.89 -6.41
C ILE A 308 0.09 -2.62 -5.57
N LEU A 309 0.23 -2.32 -4.28
CA LEU A 309 -0.90 -2.15 -3.37
C LEU A 309 -1.70 -0.87 -3.66
N ARG A 310 -1.03 0.22 -4.04
CA ARG A 310 -1.67 1.52 -4.27
C ARG A 310 -2.69 1.51 -5.41
N LYS A 311 -2.61 0.58 -6.37
CA LYS A 311 -3.62 0.44 -7.42
C LYS A 311 -5.01 0.07 -6.88
N PHE A 312 -5.08 -0.51 -5.69
CA PHE A 312 -6.35 -0.87 -5.04
C PHE A 312 -7.01 0.34 -4.35
N ARG A 313 -6.23 1.38 -4.02
CA ARG A 313 -6.75 2.62 -3.41
C ARG A 313 -7.74 3.35 -4.33
N SER A 314 -7.50 3.32 -5.64
CA SER A 314 -8.40 3.88 -6.67
C SER A 314 -9.72 3.11 -6.86
N ALA A 315 -9.80 1.85 -6.43
CA ALA A 315 -11.01 1.06 -6.59
C ALA A 315 -12.10 1.44 -5.57
N ARG A 316 -11.72 2.04 -4.42
CA ARG A 316 -12.65 2.61 -3.44
C ARG A 316 -13.48 3.78 -3.98
N ALA A 317 -12.93 4.55 -4.94
CA ALA A 317 -13.65 5.63 -5.61
C ALA A 317 -14.70 5.12 -6.63
N MET A 318 -14.60 3.85 -7.02
CA MET A 318 -15.58 3.15 -7.87
C MET A 318 -16.77 2.59 -7.06
N ARG A 319 -16.99 3.09 -5.83
CA ARG A 319 -18.12 2.70 -4.98
C ARG A 319 -19.44 3.17 -5.58
N ARG A 320 -20.34 2.20 -5.75
CA ARG A 320 -21.76 2.31 -6.15
C ARG A 320 -21.94 2.79 -7.59
N ARG A 321 -22.14 1.88 -8.53
CA ARG A 321 -23.00 2.13 -9.70
C ARG A 321 -24.41 1.78 -9.26
N PRO A 322 -25.29 2.73 -8.91
CA PRO A 322 -26.64 2.39 -8.53
C PRO A 322 -27.36 1.89 -9.78
N THR A 323 -27.80 0.64 -9.75
CA THR A 323 -28.70 0.05 -10.73
C THR A 323 -30.08 0.66 -10.51
N GLY A 324 -30.37 1.80 -11.16
CA GLY A 324 -31.65 2.49 -11.06
C GLY A 324 -31.56 4.02 -11.09
N LYS A 325 -32.68 4.69 -10.82
CA LYS A 325 -32.72 6.16 -10.73
C LYS A 325 -31.97 6.63 -9.50
N LEU A 326 -30.91 7.41 -9.70
CA LEU A 326 -30.16 8.07 -8.64
C LEU A 326 -31.05 9.04 -7.84
N PRO A 327 -31.06 9.03 -6.50
CA PRO A 327 -31.77 10.01 -5.69
C PRO A 327 -31.25 11.44 -5.90
N LYS A 328 -32.01 12.46 -5.46
CA LYS A 328 -31.61 13.88 -5.63
C LYS A 328 -30.34 14.24 -4.87
N LYS A 329 -30.06 13.54 -3.77
CA LYS A 329 -28.93 13.75 -2.88
C LYS A 329 -28.17 12.44 -2.67
N GLY A 330 -26.85 12.55 -2.55
CA GLY A 330 -25.93 11.45 -2.33
C GLY A 330 -24.66 11.93 -1.62
N LYS A 331 -23.65 11.05 -1.51
CA LYS A 331 -22.37 11.41 -0.89
C LYS A 331 -21.67 12.45 -1.78
N PRO A 332 -21.15 13.56 -1.22
CA PRO A 332 -20.35 14.51 -1.99
C PRO A 332 -19.19 13.86 -2.74
N ASN A 333 -18.97 14.29 -4.00
CA ASN A 333 -17.94 13.77 -4.91
C ASN A 333 -18.00 12.24 -5.14
N SER A 334 -19.20 11.66 -5.09
CA SER A 334 -19.43 10.25 -5.42
C SER A 334 -20.06 10.08 -6.79
N TYR A 335 -20.15 8.85 -7.29
CA TYR A 335 -20.69 8.56 -8.62
C TYR A 335 -22.09 9.17 -8.82
N GLY A 336 -22.19 10.10 -9.77
CA GLY A 336 -23.42 10.83 -10.09
C GLY A 336 -23.74 11.99 -9.16
N TYR A 337 -22.82 12.44 -8.29
CA TYR A 337 -23.01 13.56 -7.36
C TYR A 337 -21.84 14.54 -7.36
N ASP A 338 -22.15 15.82 -7.23
CA ASP A 338 -21.16 16.90 -7.18
C ASP A 338 -20.54 17.08 -5.78
N LYS A 339 -19.71 18.13 -5.62
CA LYS A 339 -19.05 18.50 -4.35
C LYS A 339 -19.99 18.83 -3.19
N ASN A 340 -21.27 19.08 -3.46
CA ASN A 340 -22.30 19.35 -2.47
C ASN A 340 -23.20 18.13 -2.23
N GLY A 341 -22.93 17.01 -2.90
CA GLY A 341 -23.79 15.83 -2.88
C GLY A 341 -25.07 15.99 -3.69
N ASP A 342 -25.14 16.98 -4.58
CA ASP A 342 -26.25 17.17 -5.52
C ASP A 342 -26.08 16.28 -6.75
N ARG A 343 -27.17 15.63 -7.16
CA ARG A 343 -27.14 14.73 -8.31
C ARG A 343 -26.76 15.48 -9.59
N LEU A 344 -25.76 14.97 -10.31
CA LEU A 344 -25.29 15.52 -11.57
C LEU A 344 -26.43 15.59 -12.62
N PRO A 345 -26.43 16.62 -13.50
CA PRO A 345 -27.32 16.66 -14.68
C PRO A 345 -27.17 15.38 -15.51
N TYR A 346 -28.24 14.90 -16.14
CA TYR A 346 -28.23 13.68 -16.98
C TYR A 346 -27.86 12.37 -16.27
N ALA A 347 -27.75 12.39 -14.93
CA ALA A 347 -27.51 11.16 -14.18
C ALA A 347 -28.66 10.14 -14.32
N ASN A 348 -29.90 10.61 -14.56
CA ASN A 348 -31.10 9.77 -14.76
C ASN A 348 -31.77 9.92 -16.12
N SER A 349 -31.18 10.69 -17.05
CA SER A 349 -31.76 10.98 -18.35
C SER A 349 -30.64 11.18 -19.37
N ARG A 350 -30.91 10.87 -20.65
CA ARG A 350 -29.94 11.18 -21.71
C ARG A 350 -30.04 12.67 -22.08
N PRO A 351 -28.96 13.31 -22.54
CA PRO A 351 -29.05 14.62 -23.19
C PRO A 351 -29.84 14.55 -24.49
N ASP A 352 -30.29 15.71 -24.97
CA ASP A 352 -30.81 15.83 -26.33
C ASP A 352 -29.67 15.82 -27.35
N TYR A 353 -29.96 15.33 -28.55
CA TYR A 353 -29.03 15.40 -29.68
C TYR A 353 -28.75 16.85 -30.10
N GLY A 354 -27.55 17.09 -30.62
CA GLY A 354 -27.14 18.37 -31.16
C GLY A 354 -27.94 18.75 -32.41
N LYS A 355 -28.03 20.05 -32.69
CA LYS A 355 -28.71 20.57 -33.88
C LYS A 355 -27.99 20.07 -35.14
N GLY A 356 -28.70 19.35 -36.01
CA GLY A 356 -28.15 18.80 -37.26
C GLY A 356 -27.35 17.51 -37.10
N GLN A 357 -27.18 17.00 -35.86
CA GLN A 357 -26.39 15.79 -35.59
C GLN A 357 -26.97 14.57 -36.32
N VAL A 358 -28.29 14.40 -36.31
CA VAL A 358 -28.98 13.28 -36.97
C VAL A 358 -28.76 13.30 -38.48
N ASP A 359 -28.87 14.48 -39.09
CA ASP A 359 -28.69 14.66 -40.53
C ASP A 359 -27.23 14.37 -40.92
N GLU A 360 -26.26 14.83 -40.12
CA GLU A 360 -24.84 14.61 -40.40
C GLU A 360 -24.44 13.12 -40.26
N VAL A 361 -24.96 12.42 -39.25
CA VAL A 361 -24.76 10.96 -39.12
C VAL A 361 -25.33 10.22 -40.34
N TRP A 362 -26.50 10.65 -40.82
CA TRP A 362 -27.11 10.06 -42.01
C TRP A 362 -26.28 10.30 -43.27
N GLU A 363 -25.82 11.53 -43.51
CA GLU A 363 -24.98 11.85 -44.66
C GLU A 363 -23.65 11.08 -44.63
N ASN A 364 -23.05 10.90 -43.44
CA ASN A 364 -21.81 10.13 -43.27
C ASN A 364 -21.98 8.63 -43.53
N ALA A 365 -23.20 8.10 -43.41
CA ALA A 365 -23.49 6.67 -43.59
C ALA A 365 -23.77 6.28 -45.05
N LYS A 366 -23.84 7.24 -45.97
CA LYS A 366 -24.09 6.99 -47.39
C LYS A 366 -22.88 6.38 -48.07
N ASP A 367 -23.12 5.39 -48.92
CA ASP A 367 -22.12 4.80 -49.80
C ASP A 367 -21.85 5.67 -51.05
N GLU A 368 -21.02 5.17 -51.97
CA GLU A 368 -20.67 5.85 -53.22
C GLU A 368 -21.88 6.16 -54.12
N ASN A 369 -23.00 5.45 -53.94
CA ASN A 369 -24.25 5.64 -54.67
C ASN A 369 -25.25 6.53 -53.92
N GLY A 370 -24.89 7.01 -52.72
CA GLY A 370 -25.77 7.80 -51.86
C GLY A 370 -26.77 6.96 -51.07
N GLU A 371 -26.59 5.64 -50.97
CA GLU A 371 -27.48 4.72 -50.27
C GLU A 371 -26.94 4.35 -48.89
N VAL A 372 -27.82 4.07 -47.92
CA VAL A 372 -27.44 3.63 -46.57
C VAL A 372 -27.84 2.17 -46.37
N TRP A 373 -26.87 1.32 -46.08
CA TRP A 373 -27.07 -0.11 -45.85
C TRP A 373 -26.59 -0.49 -44.46
N VAL A 374 -27.40 -1.23 -43.71
CA VAL A 374 -27.11 -1.67 -42.33
C VAL A 374 -27.40 -3.16 -42.16
N LEU A 375 -26.82 -3.78 -41.14
CA LEU A 375 -27.15 -5.16 -40.80
C LEU A 375 -28.42 -5.21 -39.95
N ASP A 376 -29.37 -6.09 -40.30
CA ASP A 376 -30.52 -6.40 -39.47
C ASP A 376 -30.15 -7.34 -38.30
N LYS A 377 -31.15 -7.69 -37.48
CA LYS A 377 -30.98 -8.57 -36.31
C LYS A 377 -30.51 -9.99 -36.67
N ASP A 378 -30.79 -10.44 -37.90
CA ASP A 378 -30.51 -11.78 -38.40
C ASP A 378 -29.18 -11.81 -39.21
N GLY A 379 -28.53 -10.66 -39.36
CA GLY A 379 -27.25 -10.50 -40.04
C GLY A 379 -27.34 -10.22 -41.54
N ASN A 380 -28.52 -9.87 -42.06
CA ASN A 380 -28.70 -9.53 -43.47
C ASN A 380 -28.47 -8.03 -43.68
N LEU A 381 -27.85 -7.68 -44.82
CA LEU A 381 -27.74 -6.29 -45.28
C LEU A 381 -29.11 -5.80 -45.76
N VAL A 382 -29.60 -4.72 -45.14
CA VAL A 382 -30.87 -4.07 -45.48
C VAL A 382 -30.63 -2.59 -45.78
N LYS A 383 -31.30 -2.09 -46.83
CA LYS A 383 -31.26 -0.68 -47.19
C LYS A 383 -32.22 0.11 -46.30
N ILE A 384 -31.77 1.24 -45.77
CA ILE A 384 -32.62 2.19 -45.07
C ILE A 384 -33.04 3.29 -46.04
N ASP A 385 -34.34 3.56 -46.13
CA ASP A 385 -34.89 4.67 -46.91
C ASP A 385 -35.36 5.76 -45.94
N TRP A 386 -34.60 6.85 -45.87
CA TRP A 386 -34.88 8.00 -45.02
C TRP A 386 -34.29 9.28 -45.66
N ARG A 387 -34.93 10.42 -45.44
CA ARG A 387 -34.43 11.73 -45.89
C ARG A 387 -34.41 12.73 -44.73
N PRO A 388 -33.46 13.68 -44.72
CA PRO A 388 -33.45 14.76 -43.74
C PRO A 388 -34.81 15.47 -43.66
N GLY A 389 -35.41 15.48 -42.48
CA GLY A 389 -36.75 16.01 -42.22
C GLY A 389 -37.88 14.97 -42.11
N ASP A 390 -37.65 13.73 -42.56
CA ASP A 390 -38.62 12.64 -42.36
C ASP A 390 -38.57 12.11 -40.91
N PRO A 391 -39.67 11.53 -40.38
CA PRO A 391 -39.65 10.91 -39.06
C PRO A 391 -38.63 9.77 -38.98
N GLN A 392 -37.57 9.95 -38.16
CA GLN A 392 -36.52 8.93 -37.94
C GLN A 392 -37.03 7.71 -37.15
N LYS A 393 -37.99 7.93 -36.26
CA LYS A 393 -38.43 6.94 -35.27
C LYS A 393 -38.87 5.64 -35.96
N ASP A 394 -38.32 4.53 -35.48
CA ASP A 394 -38.58 3.16 -35.96
C ASP A 394 -38.13 2.87 -37.41
N VAL A 395 -37.46 3.83 -38.06
CA VAL A 395 -36.80 3.65 -39.37
C VAL A 395 -35.34 3.24 -39.18
N TRP A 396 -34.60 3.98 -38.35
CA TRP A 396 -33.25 3.63 -37.93
C TRP A 396 -32.94 4.23 -36.55
N ASP A 397 -31.99 3.65 -35.84
CA ASP A 397 -31.54 4.16 -34.55
C ASP A 397 -30.08 4.65 -34.64
N MET A 398 -29.74 5.64 -33.82
CA MET A 398 -28.35 6.08 -33.65
C MET A 398 -27.57 5.06 -32.81
N GLY A 399 -26.87 4.14 -33.47
CA GLY A 399 -25.89 3.26 -32.86
C GLY A 399 -24.64 4.04 -32.47
N HIS A 400 -23.93 3.62 -31.41
CA HIS A 400 -22.61 4.19 -31.12
C HIS A 400 -21.55 3.32 -31.78
N VAL A 401 -20.54 3.94 -32.39
CA VAL A 401 -19.40 3.21 -32.94
C VAL A 401 -18.64 2.50 -31.82
N ARG A 402 -17.97 1.39 -32.16
CA ARG A 402 -17.21 0.59 -31.20
C ARG A 402 -16.21 1.45 -30.42
N GLY A 403 -16.30 1.40 -29.08
CA GLY A 403 -15.44 2.18 -28.19
C GLY A 403 -16.08 3.49 -27.68
N GLU A 404 -17.06 4.04 -28.39
CA GLU A 404 -17.80 5.26 -28.00
C GLU A 404 -19.17 4.94 -27.40
N GLU A 405 -19.34 3.75 -26.84
CA GLU A 405 -20.58 3.28 -26.24
C GLU A 405 -21.11 4.27 -25.19
N TYR A 406 -22.41 4.59 -25.26
CA TYR A 406 -23.06 5.50 -24.30
C TYR A 406 -22.79 5.12 -22.84
N ARG A 407 -22.74 3.82 -22.53
CA ARG A 407 -22.47 3.32 -21.18
C ARG A 407 -21.11 3.79 -20.67
N LYS A 408 -20.06 3.73 -21.49
CA LYS A 408 -18.69 4.14 -21.15
C LYS A 408 -18.61 5.65 -20.97
N LEU A 409 -19.14 6.40 -21.94
CA LEU A 409 -19.17 7.87 -21.90
C LEU A 409 -19.94 8.39 -20.67
N ARG A 410 -21.10 7.79 -20.37
CA ARG A 410 -21.88 8.12 -19.16
C ARG A 410 -21.13 7.75 -17.89
N ASP A 411 -20.40 6.63 -17.86
CA ASP A 411 -19.63 6.22 -16.68
C ASP A 411 -18.47 7.18 -16.39
N GLU A 412 -17.75 7.61 -17.42
CA GLU A 412 -16.70 8.62 -17.31
C GLU A 412 -17.24 9.93 -16.73
N TYR A 413 -18.40 10.38 -17.21
CA TYR A 413 -19.03 11.59 -16.71
C TYR A 413 -19.51 11.45 -15.26
N LEU A 414 -20.26 10.39 -14.94
CA LEU A 414 -20.80 10.21 -13.59
C LEU A 414 -19.72 9.87 -12.56
N SER A 415 -18.59 9.30 -12.97
CA SER A 415 -17.42 9.11 -12.10
C SER A 415 -16.58 10.38 -11.94
N GLY A 416 -16.92 11.47 -12.62
CA GLY A 416 -16.20 12.75 -12.55
C GLY A 416 -14.87 12.78 -13.30
N LYS A 417 -14.63 11.81 -14.20
CA LYS A 417 -13.42 11.77 -15.05
C LYS A 417 -13.44 12.82 -16.15
N ILE A 418 -14.63 13.10 -16.68
CA ILE A 418 -14.87 14.13 -17.70
C ILE A 418 -15.89 15.13 -17.20
N THR A 419 -15.80 16.35 -17.72
CA THR A 419 -16.74 17.44 -17.37
C THR A 419 -18.10 17.25 -18.05
N LYS A 420 -19.12 18.00 -17.62
CA LYS A 420 -20.43 18.00 -18.30
C LYS A 420 -20.29 18.51 -19.73
N GLU A 421 -19.44 19.51 -19.93
CA GLU A 421 -19.17 20.14 -21.22
C GLU A 421 -18.55 19.12 -22.18
N GLU A 422 -17.52 18.41 -21.73
CA GLU A 422 -16.86 17.34 -22.49
C GLU A 422 -17.78 16.14 -22.75
N PHE A 423 -18.63 15.79 -21.77
CA PHE A 423 -19.66 14.76 -21.93
C PHE A 423 -20.65 15.13 -23.04
N LEU A 424 -21.14 16.37 -23.08
CA LEU A 424 -22.05 16.86 -24.11
C LEU A 424 -21.36 16.96 -25.47
N GLU A 425 -20.12 17.44 -25.52
CA GLU A 425 -19.34 17.52 -26.76
C GLU A 425 -19.18 16.14 -27.39
N ARG A 426 -18.81 15.12 -26.61
CA ARG A 426 -18.67 13.74 -27.10
C ARG A 426 -20.01 13.09 -27.44
N TYR A 427 -21.06 13.35 -26.66
CA TYR A 427 -22.41 12.83 -26.93
C TYR A 427 -23.05 13.46 -28.17
N GLN A 428 -22.70 14.70 -28.50
CA GLN A 428 -23.27 15.41 -29.64
C GLN A 428 -22.40 15.34 -30.90
N ALA A 429 -21.22 14.71 -30.82
CA ALA A 429 -20.32 14.53 -31.95
C ALA A 429 -20.86 13.47 -32.95
N PRO A 430 -21.21 13.84 -34.19
CA PRO A 430 -21.78 12.91 -35.18
C PRO A 430 -20.88 11.71 -35.47
N ARG A 431 -19.55 11.91 -35.48
CA ARG A 431 -18.54 10.85 -35.73
C ARG A 431 -18.57 9.68 -34.73
N ASN A 432 -19.22 9.84 -33.58
CA ASN A 432 -19.33 8.80 -32.55
C ASN A 432 -20.55 7.89 -32.77
N TYR A 433 -21.33 8.17 -33.81
CA TYR A 433 -22.56 7.48 -34.13
C TYR A 433 -22.52 6.86 -35.52
N GLU A 434 -23.32 5.81 -35.68
CA GLU A 434 -23.59 5.15 -36.95
C GLU A 434 -25.10 4.90 -37.10
N VAL A 435 -25.54 4.78 -38.36
CA VAL A 435 -26.92 4.34 -38.65
C VAL A 435 -27.02 2.86 -38.34
N ALA A 436 -27.91 2.48 -37.42
CA ALA A 436 -28.10 1.10 -37.01
C ALA A 436 -29.56 0.65 -37.20
N HIS A 437 -29.74 -0.62 -37.56
CA HIS A 437 -31.07 -1.20 -37.64
C HIS A 437 -31.72 -1.25 -36.24
N PRO A 438 -32.96 -0.74 -36.05
CA PRO A 438 -33.56 -0.62 -34.71
C PRO A 438 -33.63 -1.94 -33.95
N GLY A 439 -34.00 -3.02 -34.65
CA GLY A 439 -34.07 -4.35 -34.03
C GLY A 439 -32.72 -4.92 -33.58
N ARG A 440 -31.62 -4.51 -34.22
CA ARG A 440 -30.25 -4.94 -33.91
C ARG A 440 -29.62 -4.09 -32.80
N ASN A 441 -29.81 -2.77 -32.89
CA ASN A 441 -29.35 -1.82 -31.87
C ASN A 441 -30.07 -2.02 -30.52
N ARG A 442 -31.40 -2.16 -30.53
CA ARG A 442 -32.21 -2.33 -29.31
C ARG A 442 -32.06 -3.70 -28.64
N SER A 443 -31.49 -4.68 -29.34
CA SER A 443 -31.17 -6.00 -28.79
C SER A 443 -29.74 -6.08 -28.24
N HIS A 444 -28.96 -4.99 -28.31
CA HIS A 444 -27.58 -4.89 -27.80
C HIS A 444 -26.63 -5.97 -28.36
N VAL A 445 -26.91 -6.52 -29.54
CA VAL A 445 -26.17 -7.65 -30.13
C VAL A 445 -24.72 -7.29 -30.47
N ASP A 446 -24.46 -6.02 -30.80
CA ASP A 446 -23.12 -5.53 -31.16
C ASP A 446 -22.41 -4.81 -30.00
N GLU A 447 -23.05 -4.69 -28.83
CA GLU A 447 -22.42 -4.15 -27.64
C GLU A 447 -21.52 -5.23 -27.03
N ALA A 448 -20.20 -5.03 -27.07
CA ALA A 448 -19.27 -5.90 -26.38
C ALA A 448 -19.50 -5.87 -24.85
N PRO A 449 -19.31 -6.98 -24.12
CA PRO A 449 -19.54 -7.05 -22.67
C PRO A 449 -18.80 -5.98 -21.86
#